data_AF-A0A0F9LNP3-F1
#
_entry.id   AF-A0A0F9LNP3-F1
#
_cell.length_a   1.000
_cell.length_b   1.000
_cell.length_c   1.000
_cell.angle_alpha   90.00
_cell.angle_beta   90.00
_cell.angle_gamma   90.00
#
_symmetry.space_group_name_H-M   'P 1'
#
loop_
_entity.id
_entity.type
_entity.pdbx_description
1 polymer ?
#
loop_
_entity_poly.entity_id
_entity_poly.type
_entity_poly.pdbx_seq_one_letter_code
_entity_poly.pdbx_strand_id
1 'polypeptide(L)'
;MSENGSLSLRMQDIAHRTLHTAQGSQPSVGYPEGDSVNLPDAYYVDSGNGNDNNDGRDPGFPLATIDAAINKCTASQGDVILVQPGHSESISAAIELDVIGVQILGLGEGTLRPQITLTADDNGIEVSAANCTVENLYFNERTTTPTGNNSYIDVSAVSCKLLSLHFDVGAEDLDSITIAAGGDSLEIGHCRWVTTADGPDSAIRIEAAGVDLLHVHHCIIDGGTVTNAFDEGSIISGAAHTNCLIEYNTFHAMVSGFGLTFTAAATGVIQYNNFGLGTIGLMLDPGSCMCIENYEQDAVDESARLFPARNPSVPVGIDEGEFIPGLGHRVSKALALTQGASPSQDIFTVTGQVLINLFIGEVTTAITNVSIDVTLQVKTSGEDLHAITIIDNDGVGTLYYLDGDPASALNGGVAPLTKVAGFPTASGNNSILLGLAGGSLTVENVIVGTPANSDAITWTLWYYKLEASALVVAA
;
A
#
# COMPACT_ATOMS: atom_id res chain seq x y z
N MET A 1 -13.90 -15.84 15.88
CA MET A 1 -14.69 -16.82 16.65
C MET A 1 -15.09 -17.90 15.66
N SER A 2 -14.44 -19.07 15.68
CA SER A 2 -14.80 -20.16 14.76
C SER A 2 -16.09 -20.81 15.26
N GLU A 3 -17.19 -20.58 14.55
CA GLU A 3 -18.48 -21.20 14.88
C GLU A 3 -18.53 -22.71 14.57
N ASN A 4 -17.45 -23.30 14.05
CA ASN A 4 -17.29 -24.75 13.96
C ASN A 4 -15.90 -25.19 14.42
N GLY A 5 -15.61 -25.02 15.72
CA GLY A 5 -14.45 -25.67 16.33
C GLY A 5 -14.51 -27.19 16.17
N SER A 6 -13.37 -27.88 16.16
CA SER A 6 -13.23 -29.34 16.00
C SER A 6 -14.15 -30.23 16.87
N LEU A 7 -14.74 -29.66 17.93
CA LEU A 7 -15.82 -30.26 18.72
C LEU A 7 -17.13 -30.45 17.91
N SER A 8 -17.47 -29.56 16.99
CA SER A 8 -18.65 -29.62 16.09
C SER A 8 -18.51 -30.78 15.11
N LEU A 9 -17.35 -30.91 14.45
CA LEU A 9 -17.06 -31.98 13.50
C LEU A 9 -17.02 -33.36 14.18
N ARG A 10 -16.43 -33.45 15.37
CA ARG A 10 -16.46 -34.68 16.17
C ARG A 10 -17.88 -35.02 16.64
N MET A 11 -18.72 -34.03 16.93
CA MET A 11 -20.13 -34.25 17.27
C MET A 11 -20.97 -34.66 16.06
N GLN A 12 -20.67 -34.14 14.86
CA GLN A 12 -21.28 -34.57 13.60
C GLN A 12 -20.86 -36.01 13.25
N ASP A 13 -19.58 -36.36 13.38
CA ASP A 13 -19.07 -37.73 13.22
C ASP A 13 -19.64 -38.69 14.29
N ILE A 14 -19.80 -38.25 15.55
CA ILE A 14 -20.51 -39.03 16.57
C ILE A 14 -21.99 -39.18 16.24
N ALA A 15 -22.68 -38.14 15.78
CA ALA A 15 -24.09 -38.19 15.39
C ALA A 15 -24.30 -39.14 14.20
N HIS A 16 -23.43 -39.03 13.18
CA HIS A 16 -23.38 -39.90 12.03
C HIS A 16 -23.14 -41.37 12.42
N ARG A 17 -22.12 -41.64 13.25
CA ARG A 17 -21.89 -42.99 13.80
C ARG A 17 -23.05 -43.50 14.65
N THR A 18 -23.72 -42.64 15.42
CA THR A 18 -24.87 -43.03 16.26
C THR A 18 -26.07 -43.42 15.39
N LEU A 19 -26.29 -42.75 14.26
CA LEU A 19 -27.27 -43.13 13.24
C LEU A 19 -26.91 -44.47 12.57
N HIS A 20 -25.64 -44.69 12.22
CA HIS A 20 -25.20 -45.94 11.59
C HIS A 20 -25.11 -47.14 12.56
N THR A 21 -24.83 -46.94 13.84
CA THR A 21 -24.81 -48.05 14.83
C THR A 21 -26.22 -48.61 15.07
N ALA A 22 -27.27 -47.86 14.72
CA ALA A 22 -28.65 -48.36 14.72
C ALA A 22 -28.99 -49.24 13.50
N GLN A 23 -28.16 -49.24 12.45
CA GLN A 23 -28.33 -50.05 11.25
C GLN A 23 -27.12 -50.97 11.06
N GLY A 24 -27.20 -52.18 11.65
CA GLY A 24 -26.25 -53.25 11.33
C GLY A 24 -26.16 -53.44 9.82
N SER A 25 -24.94 -53.39 9.28
CA SER A 25 -24.53 -53.59 7.88
C SER A 25 -25.68 -53.55 6.87
N GLN A 26 -25.84 -52.49 6.09
CA GLN A 26 -26.71 -52.58 4.91
C GLN A 26 -25.87 -52.64 3.64
N PRO A 27 -25.70 -53.85 3.08
CA PRO A 27 -25.40 -54.00 1.67
C PRO A 27 -26.67 -53.69 0.86
N SER A 28 -26.56 -52.85 -0.18
CA SER A 28 -27.44 -52.87 -1.37
C SER A 28 -28.98 -52.69 -1.23
N VAL A 29 -29.51 -52.06 -0.18
CA VAL A 29 -30.97 -51.85 -0.07
C VAL A 29 -31.34 -50.37 -0.25
N GLY A 30 -32.06 -50.06 -1.33
CA GLY A 30 -32.64 -48.75 -1.59
C GLY A 30 -33.48 -48.26 -0.41
N TYR A 31 -33.22 -47.02 -0.01
CA TYR A 31 -33.62 -46.41 1.26
C TYR A 31 -35.11 -46.56 1.62
N PRO A 32 -35.42 -47.13 2.81
CA PRO A 32 -36.59 -46.72 3.56
C PRO A 32 -36.16 -46.28 4.96
N GLU A 33 -36.40 -44.99 5.23
CA GLU A 33 -36.15 -44.25 6.48
C GLU A 33 -34.74 -43.63 6.60
N GLY A 34 -34.62 -42.31 6.35
CA GLY A 34 -33.47 -41.55 6.83
C GLY A 34 -33.19 -40.24 6.12
N ASP A 35 -32.89 -40.29 4.81
CA ASP A 35 -32.42 -39.09 4.10
C ASP A 35 -33.62 -38.31 3.56
N SER A 36 -33.94 -37.23 4.25
CA SER A 36 -34.69 -36.16 3.61
C SER A 36 -33.84 -35.65 2.44
N VAL A 37 -34.42 -35.64 1.23
CA VAL A 37 -33.81 -35.06 0.00
C VAL A 37 -33.35 -33.61 0.12
N ASN A 38 -33.59 -32.98 1.28
CA ASN A 38 -33.23 -31.60 1.58
C ASN A 38 -32.25 -31.48 2.77
N LEU A 39 -31.71 -32.58 3.31
CA LEU A 39 -30.72 -32.53 4.39
C LEU A 39 -29.31 -32.78 3.83
N PRO A 40 -28.28 -32.04 4.26
CA PRO A 40 -26.91 -32.27 3.82
C PRO A 40 -26.46 -33.73 3.97
N ASP A 41 -25.89 -34.30 2.92
CA ASP A 41 -25.19 -35.58 2.98
C ASP A 41 -23.72 -35.37 3.37
N ALA A 42 -23.09 -36.42 3.92
CA ALA A 42 -21.66 -36.45 4.21
C ALA A 42 -20.96 -37.54 3.39
N TYR A 43 -19.90 -37.17 2.67
CA TYR A 43 -19.07 -38.06 1.89
C TYR A 43 -17.65 -38.09 2.44
N TYR A 44 -17.05 -39.27 2.58
CA TYR A 44 -15.70 -39.46 3.13
C TYR A 44 -14.72 -39.79 1.99
N VAL A 45 -13.53 -39.18 2.03
CA VAL A 45 -12.49 -39.37 1.02
C VAL A 45 -11.16 -39.75 1.69
N ASP A 46 -10.51 -40.80 1.18
CA ASP A 46 -9.18 -41.25 1.61
C ASP A 46 -8.48 -41.98 0.46
N SER A 47 -7.33 -41.48 0.03
CA SER A 47 -6.60 -42.07 -1.10
C SER A 47 -5.88 -43.37 -0.72
N GLY A 48 -5.66 -43.62 0.58
CA GLY A 48 -4.99 -44.83 1.05
C GLY A 48 -5.92 -46.05 1.15
N ASN A 49 -7.18 -45.83 1.53
CA ASN A 49 -8.16 -46.90 1.79
C ASN A 49 -9.43 -46.82 0.92
N GLY A 50 -9.59 -45.77 0.11
CA GLY A 50 -10.81 -45.50 -0.64
C GLY A 50 -10.91 -46.21 -1.99
N ASN A 51 -12.12 -46.19 -2.55
CA ASN A 51 -12.45 -46.65 -3.90
C ASN A 51 -13.62 -45.82 -4.45
N ASP A 52 -13.49 -45.24 -5.64
CA ASP A 52 -14.52 -44.36 -6.23
C ASP A 52 -15.84 -45.08 -6.59
N ASN A 53 -15.83 -46.41 -6.56
CA ASN A 53 -17.05 -47.22 -6.69
C ASN A 53 -17.85 -47.33 -5.37
N ASN A 54 -17.29 -46.90 -4.24
CA ASN A 54 -18.00 -46.83 -2.97
C ASN A 54 -19.11 -45.76 -3.04
N ASP A 55 -20.03 -45.80 -2.08
CA ASP A 55 -21.02 -44.73 -1.92
C ASP A 55 -20.43 -43.49 -1.24
N GLY A 56 -19.29 -43.65 -0.55
CA GLY A 56 -18.61 -42.60 0.19
C GLY A 56 -19.28 -42.23 1.50
N ARG A 57 -20.35 -42.90 1.92
CA ARG A 57 -21.14 -42.50 3.10
C ARG A 57 -20.64 -43.14 4.40
N ASP A 58 -19.76 -44.14 4.32
CA ASP A 58 -19.12 -44.76 5.48
C ASP A 58 -17.62 -44.39 5.52
N PRO A 59 -17.07 -43.86 6.62
CA PRO A 59 -15.65 -43.58 6.74
C PRO A 59 -14.75 -44.83 6.61
N GLY A 60 -15.30 -46.04 6.81
CA GLY A 60 -14.61 -47.31 6.57
C GLY A 60 -14.61 -47.76 5.10
N PHE A 61 -15.44 -47.13 4.25
CA PHE A 61 -15.51 -47.34 2.80
C PHE A 61 -15.51 -46.00 2.06
N PRO A 62 -14.47 -45.16 2.23
CA PRO A 62 -14.43 -43.83 1.63
C PRO A 62 -14.26 -43.91 0.10
N LEU A 63 -14.54 -42.82 -0.58
CA LEU A 63 -14.15 -42.61 -1.98
C LEU A 63 -12.63 -42.39 -2.04
N ALA A 64 -12.00 -42.69 -3.18
CA ALA A 64 -10.54 -42.54 -3.32
C ALA A 64 -10.15 -41.09 -3.63
N THR A 65 -10.99 -40.37 -4.38
CA THR A 65 -10.73 -39.00 -4.83
C THR A 65 -11.78 -38.00 -4.37
N ILE A 66 -11.38 -36.73 -4.28
CA ILE A 66 -12.30 -35.63 -3.98
C ILE A 66 -13.32 -35.44 -5.11
N ASP A 67 -12.88 -35.51 -6.37
CA ASP A 67 -13.75 -35.38 -7.54
C ASP A 67 -14.87 -36.45 -7.58
N ALA A 68 -14.54 -37.70 -7.23
CA ALA A 68 -15.54 -38.75 -7.11
C ALA A 68 -16.60 -38.44 -6.05
N ALA A 69 -16.26 -37.71 -4.98
CA ALA A 69 -17.21 -37.27 -3.96
C ALA A 69 -18.07 -36.10 -4.41
N ILE A 70 -17.51 -35.13 -5.15
CA ILE A 70 -18.28 -34.03 -5.76
C ILE A 70 -19.36 -34.61 -6.69
N ASN A 71 -19.02 -35.61 -7.49
CA ASN A 71 -19.95 -36.31 -8.38
C ASN A 71 -21.10 -37.05 -7.67
N LYS A 72 -21.03 -37.24 -6.34
CA LYS A 72 -22.12 -37.78 -5.51
C LYS A 72 -22.99 -36.71 -4.88
N CYS A 73 -22.52 -35.47 -4.86
CA CYS A 73 -23.21 -34.37 -4.21
C CYS A 73 -24.45 -33.93 -4.99
N THR A 74 -25.39 -33.35 -4.27
CA THR A 74 -26.62 -32.78 -4.81
C THR A 74 -26.62 -31.26 -4.61
N ALA A 75 -26.87 -30.53 -5.69
CA ALA A 75 -26.83 -29.07 -5.69
C ALA A 75 -27.79 -28.47 -4.66
N SER A 76 -27.31 -27.44 -3.94
CA SER A 76 -28.04 -26.67 -2.92
C SER A 76 -28.49 -27.46 -1.68
N GLN A 77 -28.04 -28.71 -1.51
CA GLN A 77 -28.38 -29.53 -0.34
C GLN A 77 -27.45 -29.25 0.85
N GLY A 78 -26.28 -28.64 0.60
CA GLY A 78 -25.30 -28.29 1.63
C GLY A 78 -24.31 -29.42 1.94
N ASP A 79 -24.15 -30.38 1.03
CA ASP A 79 -23.35 -31.59 1.22
C ASP A 79 -21.89 -31.28 1.61
N VAL A 80 -21.32 -32.17 2.41
CA VAL A 80 -19.98 -32.02 2.98
C VAL A 80 -19.11 -33.21 2.59
N ILE A 81 -17.96 -32.90 2.00
CA ILE A 81 -16.89 -33.84 1.67
C ILE A 81 -15.83 -33.76 2.76
N LEU A 82 -15.71 -34.83 3.53
CA LEU A 82 -14.79 -35.00 4.65
C LEU A 82 -13.54 -35.75 4.17
N VAL A 83 -12.46 -34.99 3.93
CA VAL A 83 -11.19 -35.53 3.47
C VAL A 83 -10.37 -36.01 4.67
N GLN A 84 -10.14 -37.33 4.74
CA GLN A 84 -9.57 -37.97 5.91
C GLN A 84 -8.11 -37.57 6.17
N PRO A 85 -7.63 -37.62 7.43
CA PRO A 85 -6.25 -37.30 7.75
C PRO A 85 -5.24 -38.19 7.00
N GLY A 86 -4.22 -37.58 6.40
CA GLY A 86 -3.19 -38.27 5.64
C GLY A 86 -3.58 -38.64 4.20
N HIS A 87 -4.78 -38.26 3.74
CA HIS A 87 -5.12 -38.33 2.34
C HIS A 87 -4.11 -37.53 1.51
N SER A 88 -3.64 -38.13 0.42
CA SER A 88 -2.69 -37.55 -0.52
C SER A 88 -3.19 -37.83 -1.93
N GLU A 89 -3.57 -36.77 -2.66
CA GLU A 89 -4.09 -36.88 -4.02
C GLU A 89 -3.15 -36.14 -4.99
N SER A 90 -2.68 -36.86 -6.00
CA SER A 90 -1.93 -36.28 -7.11
C SER A 90 -2.89 -36.09 -8.26
N ILE A 91 -3.21 -34.84 -8.57
CA ILE A 91 -4.21 -34.50 -9.57
C ILE A 91 -3.55 -34.23 -10.93
N SER A 92 -4.10 -34.87 -11.96
CA SER A 92 -3.64 -34.77 -13.36
C SER A 92 -4.65 -34.04 -14.27
N ALA A 93 -5.76 -33.59 -13.69
CA ALA A 93 -6.81 -32.77 -14.26
C ALA A 93 -7.44 -31.99 -13.11
N ALA A 94 -8.08 -30.87 -13.41
CA ALA A 94 -8.78 -30.08 -12.40
C ALA A 94 -9.83 -30.90 -11.64
N ILE A 95 -9.94 -30.65 -10.34
CA ILE A 95 -11.11 -31.05 -9.53
C ILE A 95 -12.20 -30.01 -9.82
N GLU A 96 -13.31 -30.42 -10.42
CA GLU A 96 -14.41 -29.52 -10.77
C GLU A 96 -15.35 -29.38 -9.57
N LEU A 97 -15.30 -28.26 -8.85
CA LEU A 97 -16.26 -27.92 -7.80
C LEU A 97 -17.47 -27.19 -8.38
N ASP A 98 -18.28 -27.96 -9.11
CA ASP A 98 -19.38 -27.50 -9.97
C ASP A 98 -20.79 -27.75 -9.39
N VAL A 99 -20.88 -28.24 -8.16
CA VAL A 99 -22.13 -28.48 -7.44
C VAL A 99 -22.36 -27.41 -6.37
N ILE A 100 -23.44 -26.63 -6.51
CA ILE A 100 -23.76 -25.49 -5.63
C ILE A 100 -23.84 -25.92 -4.16
N GLY A 101 -23.17 -25.17 -3.28
CA GLY A 101 -23.31 -25.33 -1.83
C GLY A 101 -22.51 -26.48 -1.22
N VAL A 102 -21.60 -27.11 -1.99
CA VAL A 102 -20.75 -28.19 -1.50
C VAL A 102 -19.57 -27.66 -0.71
N GLN A 103 -19.23 -28.35 0.38
CA GLN A 103 -18.11 -28.00 1.25
C GLN A 103 -17.06 -29.12 1.23
N ILE A 104 -15.82 -28.81 0.87
CA ILE A 104 -14.66 -29.70 0.98
C ILE A 104 -13.91 -29.34 2.25
N LEU A 105 -13.82 -30.28 3.20
CA LEU A 105 -13.22 -30.06 4.50
C LEU A 105 -12.17 -31.13 4.82
N GLY A 106 -10.93 -30.70 5.00
CA GLY A 106 -9.88 -31.56 5.53
C GLY A 106 -10.04 -31.80 7.03
N LEU A 107 -9.86 -33.05 7.47
CA LEU A 107 -9.98 -33.43 8.89
C LEU A 107 -8.64 -33.54 9.64
N GLY A 108 -7.53 -33.53 8.92
CA GLY A 108 -6.19 -33.67 9.49
C GLY A 108 -5.54 -32.35 9.92
N GLU A 109 -4.44 -32.46 10.66
CA GLU A 109 -3.67 -31.31 11.18
C GLU A 109 -2.17 -31.51 10.97
N GLY A 110 -1.43 -30.41 10.82
CA GLY A 110 0.02 -30.45 10.57
C GLY A 110 0.34 -31.32 9.35
N THR A 111 1.25 -32.30 9.51
CA THR A 111 1.64 -33.22 8.43
C THR A 111 0.54 -34.21 8.04
N LEU A 112 -0.54 -34.32 8.81
CA LEU A 112 -1.69 -35.17 8.49
C LEU A 112 -2.81 -34.38 7.81
N ARG A 113 -2.67 -33.07 7.62
CA ARG A 113 -3.59 -32.29 6.79
C ARG A 113 -3.65 -32.91 5.38
N PRO A 114 -4.84 -33.11 4.79
CA PRO A 114 -4.94 -33.67 3.45
C PRO A 114 -4.13 -32.88 2.43
N GLN A 115 -3.37 -33.59 1.62
CA GLN A 115 -2.39 -33.02 0.71
C GLN A 115 -2.80 -33.18 -0.74
N ILE A 116 -2.72 -32.09 -1.50
CA ILE A 116 -2.95 -32.05 -2.94
C ILE A 116 -1.62 -31.71 -3.62
N THR A 117 -1.25 -32.48 -4.63
CA THR A 117 -0.10 -32.21 -5.49
C THR A 117 -0.56 -32.13 -6.94
N LEU A 118 -0.31 -31.00 -7.57
CA LEU A 118 -0.69 -30.75 -8.96
C LEU A 118 0.41 -31.28 -9.89
N THR A 119 0.04 -32.19 -10.80
CA THR A 119 0.98 -32.92 -11.68
C THR A 119 0.70 -32.70 -13.18
N ALA A 120 -0.13 -31.70 -13.49
CA ALA A 120 -0.54 -31.34 -14.84
C ALA A 120 -0.47 -29.83 -15.08
N ASP A 121 -0.44 -29.47 -16.36
CA ASP A 121 -0.65 -28.12 -16.88
C ASP A 121 -2.15 -27.81 -16.91
N ASP A 122 -2.74 -27.72 -15.72
CA ASP A 122 -4.16 -27.44 -15.52
C ASP A 122 -4.37 -26.77 -14.15
N ASN A 123 -5.52 -26.14 -13.93
CA ASN A 123 -5.88 -25.63 -12.61
C ASN A 123 -6.04 -26.79 -11.61
N GLY A 124 -5.79 -26.54 -10.33
CA GLY A 124 -5.95 -27.58 -9.30
C GLY A 124 -7.42 -27.85 -8.96
N ILE A 125 -8.12 -26.84 -8.46
CA ILE A 125 -9.55 -26.88 -8.16
C ILE A 125 -10.24 -25.74 -8.90
N GLU A 126 -11.23 -26.06 -9.72
CA GLU A 126 -12.05 -25.08 -10.42
C GLU A 126 -13.39 -24.90 -9.71
N VAL A 127 -13.57 -23.76 -9.06
CA VAL A 127 -14.79 -23.41 -8.32
C VAL A 127 -15.73 -22.63 -9.24
N SER A 128 -16.60 -23.36 -9.92
CA SER A 128 -17.57 -22.82 -10.89
C SER A 128 -19.02 -22.77 -10.36
N ALA A 129 -19.27 -23.32 -9.17
CA ALA A 129 -20.56 -23.25 -8.50
C ALA A 129 -20.56 -22.35 -7.25
N ALA A 130 -21.71 -21.70 -7.01
CA ALA A 130 -21.89 -20.75 -5.92
C ALA A 130 -21.97 -21.41 -4.54
N ASN A 131 -21.66 -20.64 -3.50
CA ASN A 131 -21.75 -21.04 -2.08
C ASN A 131 -20.87 -22.24 -1.69
N CYS A 132 -19.80 -22.50 -2.45
CA CYS A 132 -18.89 -23.60 -2.18
C CYS A 132 -17.83 -23.21 -1.16
N THR A 133 -17.35 -24.17 -0.37
CA THR A 133 -16.26 -23.96 0.61
C THR A 133 -15.14 -24.96 0.38
N VAL A 134 -13.90 -24.50 0.44
CA VAL A 134 -12.70 -25.34 0.51
C VAL A 134 -11.95 -24.97 1.78
N GLU A 135 -11.80 -25.92 2.69
CA GLU A 135 -11.21 -25.67 4.01
C GLU A 135 -10.19 -26.73 4.44
N ASN A 136 -9.10 -26.27 5.07
CA ASN A 136 -8.12 -27.10 5.76
C ASN A 136 -7.42 -28.15 4.85
N LEU A 137 -7.09 -27.75 3.62
CA LEU A 137 -6.24 -28.51 2.71
C LEU A 137 -4.81 -27.96 2.67
N TYR A 138 -3.87 -28.82 2.27
CA TYR A 138 -2.46 -28.48 2.05
C TYR A 138 -2.13 -28.68 0.56
N PHE A 139 -1.70 -27.64 -0.11
CA PHE A 139 -1.21 -27.68 -1.48
C PHE A 139 0.31 -27.76 -1.46
N ASN A 140 0.84 -28.90 -1.87
CA ASN A 140 2.27 -29.11 -2.07
C ASN A 140 2.71 -28.48 -3.39
N GLU A 141 3.98 -28.09 -3.49
CA GLU A 141 4.61 -27.60 -4.73
C GLU A 141 4.22 -28.46 -5.94
N ARG A 142 3.85 -27.80 -7.03
CA ARG A 142 3.53 -28.46 -8.29
C ARG A 142 4.77 -29.08 -8.88
N THR A 143 4.58 -30.20 -9.59
CA THR A 143 5.68 -30.95 -10.19
C THR A 143 5.80 -30.76 -11.71
N THR A 144 5.09 -29.78 -12.27
CA THR A 144 4.93 -29.60 -13.72
C THR A 144 4.75 -28.13 -14.06
N THR A 145 5.60 -27.59 -14.93
CA THR A 145 5.48 -26.21 -15.43
C THR A 145 4.18 -26.01 -16.20
N PRO A 146 3.31 -25.07 -15.82
CA PRO A 146 2.13 -24.71 -16.60
C PRO A 146 2.51 -23.91 -17.86
N THR A 147 1.72 -24.05 -18.93
CA THR A 147 1.84 -23.25 -20.16
C THR A 147 0.59 -22.42 -20.45
N GLY A 148 -0.52 -22.68 -19.73
CA GLY A 148 -1.76 -21.92 -19.84
C GLY A 148 -2.49 -21.76 -18.51
N ASN A 149 -2.93 -22.86 -17.91
CA ASN A 149 -3.71 -22.87 -16.67
C ASN A 149 -2.79 -22.95 -15.46
N ASN A 150 -2.82 -21.93 -14.62
CA ASN A 150 -1.68 -21.63 -13.77
C ASN A 150 -2.01 -21.57 -12.26
N SER A 151 -3.25 -21.85 -11.87
CA SER A 151 -3.71 -21.70 -10.48
C SER A 151 -3.81 -23.04 -9.71
N TYR A 152 -3.57 -23.02 -8.40
CA TYR A 152 -4.01 -24.13 -7.54
C TYR A 152 -5.53 -24.12 -7.35
N ILE A 153 -6.13 -22.94 -7.22
CA ILE A 153 -7.57 -22.76 -7.12
C ILE A 153 -7.99 -21.60 -8.03
N ASP A 154 -8.88 -21.87 -8.98
CA ASP A 154 -9.55 -20.85 -9.77
C ASP A 154 -10.99 -20.67 -9.32
N VAL A 155 -11.41 -19.43 -9.04
CA VAL A 155 -12.75 -19.12 -8.57
C VAL A 155 -13.48 -18.25 -9.59
N SER A 156 -14.54 -18.82 -10.18
CA SER A 156 -15.44 -18.15 -11.13
C SER A 156 -16.90 -18.09 -10.64
N ALA A 157 -17.12 -18.26 -9.34
CA ALA A 157 -18.44 -18.32 -8.73
C ALA A 157 -18.59 -17.50 -7.44
N VAL A 158 -19.85 -17.12 -7.17
CA VAL A 158 -20.21 -16.16 -6.11
C VAL A 158 -20.34 -16.81 -4.73
N SER A 159 -20.00 -16.04 -3.69
CA SER A 159 -20.18 -16.40 -2.27
C SER A 159 -19.44 -17.67 -1.85
N CYS A 160 -18.30 -17.95 -2.49
CA CYS A 160 -17.44 -19.06 -2.14
C CYS A 160 -16.50 -18.70 -0.99
N LYS A 161 -15.90 -19.72 -0.36
CA LYS A 161 -14.99 -19.56 0.78
C LYS A 161 -13.77 -20.45 0.64
N LEU A 162 -12.59 -19.87 0.85
CA LEU A 162 -11.31 -20.55 0.87
C LEU A 162 -10.67 -20.29 2.23
N LEU A 163 -10.70 -21.30 3.11
CA LEU A 163 -10.40 -21.13 4.53
C LEU A 163 -9.29 -22.06 5.02
N SER A 164 -8.40 -21.55 5.88
CA SER A 164 -7.41 -22.36 6.59
C SER A 164 -6.50 -23.20 5.67
N LEU A 165 -6.29 -22.77 4.43
CA LEU A 165 -5.48 -23.46 3.44
C LEU A 165 -4.00 -23.20 3.67
N HIS A 166 -3.15 -24.15 3.28
CA HIS A 166 -1.69 -23.98 3.26
C HIS A 166 -1.19 -24.22 1.85
N PHE A 167 -0.32 -23.34 1.35
CA PHE A 167 0.35 -23.47 0.06
C PHE A 167 1.86 -23.42 0.25
N ASP A 168 2.57 -24.45 -0.21
CA ASP A 168 3.99 -24.37 -0.52
C ASP A 168 4.13 -24.04 -2.00
N VAL A 169 4.78 -22.92 -2.31
CA VAL A 169 4.89 -22.41 -3.69
C VAL A 169 6.34 -22.36 -4.13
N GLY A 170 6.67 -23.20 -5.10
CA GLY A 170 7.97 -23.34 -5.74
C GLY A 170 8.02 -22.70 -7.13
N ALA A 171 9.04 -23.06 -7.90
CA ALA A 171 9.38 -22.40 -9.16
C ALA A 171 8.36 -22.61 -10.30
N GLU A 172 7.51 -23.63 -10.17
CA GLU A 172 6.51 -24.00 -11.17
C GLU A 172 5.09 -23.50 -10.79
N ASP A 173 4.98 -22.84 -9.63
CA ASP A 173 3.73 -22.46 -8.99
C ASP A 173 3.39 -21.00 -9.29
N LEU A 174 2.99 -20.72 -10.54
CA LEU A 174 2.67 -19.36 -11.00
C LEU A 174 1.66 -18.65 -10.08
N ASP A 175 0.37 -19.00 -10.11
CA ASP A 175 -0.62 -18.37 -9.23
C ASP A 175 -1.16 -19.40 -8.21
N SER A 176 -1.38 -19.00 -6.96
CA SER A 176 -2.05 -19.92 -6.00
C SER A 176 -3.57 -19.85 -6.10
N ILE A 177 -4.13 -18.65 -5.99
CA ILE A 177 -5.56 -18.41 -6.10
C ILE A 177 -5.83 -17.38 -7.18
N THR A 178 -6.60 -17.74 -8.20
CA THR A 178 -7.10 -16.81 -9.21
C THR A 178 -8.58 -16.53 -8.99
N ILE A 179 -8.98 -15.28 -9.23
CA ILE A 179 -10.36 -14.81 -9.10
C ILE A 179 -10.81 -14.30 -10.45
N ALA A 180 -11.54 -15.16 -11.15
CA ALA A 180 -12.08 -14.94 -12.47
C ALA A 180 -13.42 -14.20 -12.43
N ALA A 181 -14.00 -13.97 -13.61
CA ALA A 181 -15.30 -13.33 -13.73
C ALA A 181 -16.37 -14.18 -13.03
N GLY A 182 -17.15 -13.56 -12.14
CA GLY A 182 -18.17 -14.24 -11.33
C GLY A 182 -17.73 -14.59 -9.91
N GLY A 183 -16.45 -14.41 -9.56
CA GLY A 183 -15.87 -14.63 -8.22
C GLY A 183 -16.26 -13.58 -7.15
N ASP A 184 -17.50 -13.09 -7.18
CA ASP A 184 -17.98 -12.06 -6.26
C ASP A 184 -18.19 -12.60 -4.84
N SER A 185 -18.06 -11.74 -3.82
CA SER A 185 -18.29 -12.07 -2.41
C SER A 185 -17.47 -13.26 -1.90
N LEU A 186 -16.28 -13.46 -2.49
CA LEU A 186 -15.34 -14.50 -2.09
C LEU A 186 -14.68 -14.15 -0.75
N GLU A 187 -14.63 -15.11 0.17
CA GLU A 187 -13.89 -15.03 1.43
C GLU A 187 -12.61 -15.87 1.34
N ILE A 188 -11.44 -15.24 1.49
CA ILE A 188 -10.14 -15.92 1.61
C ILE A 188 -9.60 -15.63 3.01
N GLY A 189 -9.64 -16.63 3.88
CA GLY A 189 -9.47 -16.45 5.31
C GLY A 189 -8.50 -17.43 5.96
N HIS A 190 -7.63 -16.97 6.84
CA HIS A 190 -6.78 -17.83 7.67
C HIS A 190 -5.81 -18.74 6.88
N CYS A 191 -5.51 -18.37 5.63
CA CYS A 191 -4.63 -19.14 4.76
C CYS A 191 -3.15 -18.79 4.98
N ARG A 192 -2.26 -19.71 4.65
CA ARG A 192 -0.81 -19.56 4.76
C ARG A 192 -0.12 -19.90 3.43
N TRP A 193 0.84 -19.07 3.04
CA TRP A 193 1.74 -19.32 1.93
C TRP A 193 3.19 -19.36 2.43
N VAL A 194 3.97 -20.26 1.85
CA VAL A 194 5.41 -20.36 2.04
C VAL A 194 6.08 -20.47 0.69
N THR A 195 6.82 -19.43 0.29
CA THR A 195 7.65 -19.48 -0.91
C THR A 195 8.90 -20.33 -0.66
N THR A 196 9.07 -21.39 -1.44
CA THR A 196 10.15 -22.38 -1.27
C THR A 196 11.20 -22.33 -2.38
N ALA A 197 10.88 -21.72 -3.53
CA ALA A 197 11.80 -21.45 -4.64
C ALA A 197 11.41 -20.16 -5.38
N ASP A 198 12.29 -19.70 -6.26
CA ASP A 198 12.05 -18.55 -7.15
C ASP A 198 11.20 -18.94 -8.36
N GLY A 199 10.28 -18.08 -8.79
CA GLY A 199 9.39 -18.33 -9.93
C GLY A 199 7.87 -18.40 -9.66
N PRO A 200 7.32 -18.45 -8.42
CA PRO A 200 5.89 -18.25 -8.28
C PRO A 200 5.52 -16.81 -8.65
N ASP A 201 4.43 -16.58 -9.36
CA ASP A 201 3.98 -15.23 -9.76
C ASP A 201 3.27 -14.52 -8.60
N SER A 202 2.24 -15.16 -8.02
CA SER A 202 1.43 -14.56 -6.96
C SER A 202 0.72 -15.55 -6.02
N ALA A 203 0.41 -15.08 -4.80
CA ALA A 203 -0.44 -15.84 -3.87
C ALA A 203 -1.92 -15.68 -4.22
N ILE A 204 -2.36 -14.46 -4.54
CA ILE A 204 -3.74 -14.17 -4.94
C ILE A 204 -3.75 -13.19 -6.12
N ARG A 205 -4.36 -13.61 -7.23
CA ARG A 205 -4.56 -12.79 -8.43
C ARG A 205 -6.04 -12.51 -8.67
N ILE A 206 -6.37 -11.22 -8.78
CA ILE A 206 -7.68 -10.76 -9.26
C ILE A 206 -7.54 -10.43 -10.74
N GLU A 207 -7.98 -11.34 -11.60
CA GLU A 207 -7.75 -11.28 -13.05
C GLU A 207 -8.91 -10.64 -13.83
N ALA A 208 -10.12 -10.65 -13.27
CA ALA A 208 -11.30 -10.18 -13.97
C ALA A 208 -11.82 -8.83 -13.47
N ALA A 209 -12.32 -8.02 -14.40
CA ALA A 209 -13.03 -6.79 -14.05
C ALA A 209 -14.42 -7.12 -13.53
N GLY A 210 -14.88 -6.38 -12.52
CA GLY A 210 -16.21 -6.50 -11.96
C GLY A 210 -16.33 -7.42 -10.74
N VAL A 211 -15.22 -8.02 -10.28
CA VAL A 211 -15.18 -8.70 -8.97
C VAL A 211 -15.60 -7.70 -7.89
N ASP A 212 -16.59 -8.08 -7.09
CA ASP A 212 -17.14 -7.25 -6.01
C ASP A 212 -17.10 -7.98 -4.66
N LEU A 213 -16.97 -7.22 -3.56
CA LEU A 213 -17.08 -7.75 -2.18
C LEU A 213 -16.06 -8.84 -1.82
N LEU A 214 -14.89 -8.87 -2.47
CA LEU A 214 -13.79 -9.75 -2.08
C LEU A 214 -13.32 -9.44 -0.65
N HIS A 215 -13.23 -10.45 0.21
CA HIS A 215 -12.70 -10.33 1.57
C HIS A 215 -11.48 -11.22 1.76
N VAL A 216 -10.31 -10.63 1.97
CA VAL A 216 -9.07 -11.36 2.28
C VAL A 216 -8.62 -11.02 3.69
N HIS A 217 -8.56 -12.01 4.58
CA HIS A 217 -8.25 -11.74 5.98
C HIS A 217 -7.47 -12.80 6.75
N HIS A 218 -6.71 -12.34 7.73
CA HIS A 218 -5.97 -13.20 8.66
C HIS A 218 -5.03 -14.20 7.96
N CYS A 219 -4.57 -13.85 6.77
CA CYS A 219 -3.63 -14.64 6.00
C CYS A 219 -2.18 -14.32 6.39
N ILE A 220 -1.31 -15.31 6.26
CA ILE A 220 0.15 -15.14 6.39
C ILE A 220 0.78 -15.50 5.06
N ILE A 221 1.34 -14.52 4.37
CA ILE A 221 2.04 -14.72 3.11
C ILE A 221 3.52 -14.49 3.35
N ASP A 222 4.29 -15.58 3.35
CA ASP A 222 5.75 -15.53 3.44
C ASP A 222 6.33 -15.50 2.02
N GLY A 223 6.71 -14.31 1.57
CA GLY A 223 7.25 -14.02 0.23
C GLY A 223 8.67 -14.53 0.00
N GLY A 224 9.22 -15.32 0.94
CA GLY A 224 10.45 -16.09 0.74
C GLY A 224 11.73 -15.37 1.17
N THR A 225 12.71 -15.28 0.27
CA THR A 225 14.03 -14.68 0.51
C THR A 225 14.55 -14.02 -0.74
N VAL A 226 15.63 -13.22 -0.68
CA VAL A 226 16.21 -12.56 -1.87
C VAL A 226 16.54 -13.49 -3.05
N THR A 227 16.57 -14.81 -2.84
CA THR A 227 16.78 -15.83 -3.88
C THR A 227 15.54 -16.61 -4.26
N ASN A 228 14.42 -16.42 -3.55
CA ASN A 228 13.16 -17.16 -3.69
C ASN A 228 12.01 -16.16 -3.45
N ALA A 229 11.41 -15.58 -4.49
CA ALA A 229 10.36 -14.57 -4.30
C ALA A 229 9.16 -14.79 -5.23
N PHE A 230 8.07 -14.07 -4.95
CA PHE A 230 7.00 -13.90 -5.93
C PHE A 230 7.45 -12.98 -7.06
N ASP A 231 7.22 -13.34 -8.33
CA ASP A 231 7.66 -12.56 -9.48
C ASP A 231 6.81 -11.30 -9.71
N GLU A 232 5.51 -11.33 -9.39
CA GLU A 232 4.61 -10.18 -9.54
C GLU A 232 4.22 -9.53 -8.21
N GLY A 233 4.02 -10.33 -7.16
CA GLY A 233 3.70 -9.86 -5.81
C GLY A 233 2.76 -10.80 -5.06
N SER A 234 2.54 -10.54 -3.77
CA SER A 234 1.70 -11.44 -2.96
C SER A 234 0.22 -11.37 -3.33
N ILE A 235 -0.39 -10.17 -3.35
CA ILE A 235 -1.76 -9.97 -3.83
C ILE A 235 -1.73 -8.95 -4.95
N ILE A 236 -2.26 -9.31 -6.11
CA ILE A 236 -2.18 -8.48 -7.30
C ILE A 236 -3.52 -8.33 -8.01
N SER A 237 -3.72 -7.18 -8.64
CA SER A 237 -4.82 -6.95 -9.57
C SER A 237 -4.42 -6.02 -10.70
N GLY A 238 -4.65 -6.49 -11.92
CA GLY A 238 -4.63 -5.70 -13.16
C GLY A 238 -6.03 -5.25 -13.60
N ALA A 239 -7.08 -5.60 -12.86
CA ALA A 239 -8.46 -5.44 -13.26
C ALA A 239 -9.26 -4.56 -12.29
N ALA A 240 -10.25 -3.84 -12.81
CA ALA A 240 -11.09 -2.98 -11.99
C ALA A 240 -12.05 -3.82 -11.14
N HIS A 241 -12.04 -3.63 -9.82
CA HIS A 241 -12.86 -4.39 -8.87
C HIS A 241 -13.35 -3.48 -7.74
N THR A 242 -14.41 -3.87 -7.03
CA THR A 242 -15.09 -2.99 -6.08
C THR A 242 -15.36 -3.61 -4.73
N ASN A 243 -15.57 -2.74 -3.75
CA ASN A 243 -15.92 -3.06 -2.36
C ASN A 243 -15.05 -4.16 -1.72
N CYS A 244 -13.76 -4.24 -2.07
CA CYS A 244 -12.88 -5.23 -1.48
C CYS A 244 -12.53 -4.86 -0.03
N LEU A 245 -12.31 -5.87 0.80
CA LEU A 245 -11.83 -5.71 2.18
C LEU A 245 -10.60 -6.59 2.35
N ILE A 246 -9.45 -5.97 2.59
CA ILE A 246 -8.20 -6.69 2.81
C ILE A 246 -7.66 -6.31 4.18
N GLU A 247 -7.70 -7.23 5.13
CA GLU A 247 -7.44 -6.90 6.52
C GLU A 247 -6.76 -7.96 7.38
N TYR A 248 -6.00 -7.51 8.37
CA TYR A 248 -5.32 -8.39 9.34
C TYR A 248 -4.39 -9.42 8.70
N ASN A 249 -3.85 -9.13 7.52
CA ASN A 249 -2.90 -10.01 6.85
C ASN A 249 -1.47 -9.64 7.23
N THR A 250 -0.61 -10.66 7.27
CA THR A 250 0.84 -10.48 7.43
C THR A 250 1.52 -10.87 6.14
N PHE A 251 2.17 -9.90 5.52
CA PHE A 251 3.02 -10.07 4.36
C PHE A 251 4.47 -9.98 4.82
N HIS A 252 5.20 -11.09 4.78
CA HIS A 252 6.56 -11.21 5.28
C HIS A 252 7.53 -11.43 4.12
N ALA A 253 8.79 -10.98 4.27
CA ALA A 253 9.87 -11.21 3.32
C ALA A 253 9.56 -10.78 1.88
N MET A 254 9.12 -9.54 1.70
CA MET A 254 8.66 -8.98 0.42
C MET A 254 9.81 -8.47 -0.46
N VAL A 255 10.64 -9.36 -0.96
CA VAL A 255 11.93 -9.03 -1.59
C VAL A 255 11.87 -8.56 -3.06
N SER A 256 10.79 -8.81 -3.80
CA SER A 256 10.70 -8.57 -5.25
C SER A 256 9.91 -7.33 -5.67
N GLY A 257 9.20 -6.64 -4.77
CA GLY A 257 8.64 -5.33 -5.11
C GLY A 257 7.39 -4.94 -4.34
N PHE A 258 6.34 -5.76 -4.34
CA PHE A 258 5.06 -5.35 -3.76
C PHE A 258 4.37 -6.49 -3.00
N GLY A 259 3.77 -6.16 -1.87
CA GLY A 259 2.89 -7.10 -1.17
C GLY A 259 1.45 -7.04 -1.60
N LEU A 260 0.99 -5.85 -1.92
CA LEU A 260 -0.34 -5.67 -2.48
C LEU A 260 -0.26 -4.62 -3.58
N THR A 261 -0.64 -4.99 -4.80
CA THR A 261 -0.64 -4.06 -5.93
C THR A 261 -1.93 -4.08 -6.72
N PHE A 262 -2.63 -2.96 -6.72
CA PHE A 262 -3.79 -2.72 -7.58
C PHE A 262 -3.47 -1.68 -8.64
N THR A 263 -3.02 -2.15 -9.81
CA THR A 263 -2.64 -1.28 -10.93
C THR A 263 -3.84 -0.68 -11.68
N ALA A 264 -5.03 -1.25 -11.47
CA ALA A 264 -6.30 -0.75 -11.99
C ALA A 264 -7.18 -0.14 -10.88
N ALA A 265 -8.31 0.46 -11.26
CA ALA A 265 -9.23 1.07 -10.31
C ALA A 265 -9.86 0.01 -9.37
N ALA A 266 -9.40 0.00 -8.13
CA ALA A 266 -9.95 -0.81 -7.03
C ALA A 266 -10.67 0.09 -6.03
N THR A 267 -11.84 -0.29 -5.54
CA THR A 267 -12.51 0.40 -4.41
C THR A 267 -12.73 -0.54 -3.25
N GLY A 268 -12.72 -0.01 -2.03
CA GLY A 268 -12.80 -0.83 -0.83
C GLY A 268 -11.98 -0.28 0.33
N VAL A 269 -11.59 -1.17 1.23
CA VAL A 269 -10.79 -0.86 2.42
C VAL A 269 -9.63 -1.84 2.56
N ILE A 270 -8.44 -1.32 2.74
CA ILE A 270 -7.23 -2.08 3.09
C ILE A 270 -6.81 -1.63 4.47
N GLN A 271 -6.91 -2.51 5.47
CA GLN A 271 -6.72 -2.09 6.86
C GLN A 271 -6.02 -3.10 7.76
N TYR A 272 -5.29 -2.61 8.76
CA TYR A 272 -4.67 -3.47 9.79
C TYR A 272 -3.73 -4.56 9.25
N ASN A 273 -3.14 -4.35 8.08
CA ASN A 273 -2.17 -5.27 7.50
C ASN A 273 -0.74 -4.90 7.91
N ASN A 274 0.14 -5.90 7.98
CA ASN A 274 1.55 -5.73 8.24
C ASN A 274 2.39 -6.17 7.03
N PHE A 275 3.19 -5.27 6.49
CA PHE A 275 4.10 -5.49 5.36
C PHE A 275 5.55 -5.44 5.85
N GLY A 276 6.28 -6.54 5.75
CA GLY A 276 7.59 -6.69 6.37
C GLY A 276 8.69 -7.09 5.38
N LEU A 277 9.89 -6.53 5.60
CA LEU A 277 11.12 -6.85 4.89
C LEU A 277 11.07 -6.61 3.37
N GLY A 278 10.33 -5.58 2.95
CA GLY A 278 10.34 -5.07 1.58
C GLY A 278 10.99 -3.69 1.44
N THR A 279 10.78 -3.02 0.31
CA THR A 279 11.23 -1.62 0.12
C THR A 279 10.20 -0.64 0.66
N ILE A 280 10.62 0.24 1.57
CA ILE A 280 9.76 1.30 2.13
C ILE A 280 9.09 2.13 1.03
N GLY A 281 7.79 2.36 1.17
CA GLY A 281 6.99 3.19 0.27
C GLY A 281 6.49 2.47 -0.96
N LEU A 282 6.89 1.21 -1.17
CA LEU A 282 6.52 0.40 -2.33
C LEU A 282 5.71 -0.85 -1.95
N MET A 283 5.53 -1.19 -0.67
CA MET A 283 4.94 -2.50 -0.32
C MET A 283 3.42 -2.61 -0.56
N LEU A 284 2.73 -1.47 -0.67
CA LEU A 284 1.28 -1.41 -0.90
C LEU A 284 0.95 -0.31 -1.92
N ASP A 285 0.42 -0.73 -3.06
CA ASP A 285 -0.31 0.11 -3.99
C ASP A 285 -1.82 -0.19 -3.85
N PRO A 286 -2.58 0.69 -3.17
CA PRO A 286 -3.98 0.42 -2.85
C PRO A 286 -4.93 0.66 -4.02
N GLY A 287 -4.46 1.10 -5.19
CA GLY A 287 -5.33 1.57 -6.27
C GLY A 287 -6.14 2.77 -5.82
N SER A 288 -7.47 2.61 -5.65
CA SER A 288 -8.37 3.65 -5.11
C SER A 288 -9.06 3.24 -3.80
N CYS A 289 -8.53 2.24 -3.09
CA CYS A 289 -9.05 1.81 -1.79
C CYS A 289 -8.71 2.80 -0.67
N MET A 290 -9.55 2.83 0.36
CA MET A 290 -9.23 3.51 1.62
C MET A 290 -8.20 2.71 2.40
N CYS A 291 -7.17 3.36 2.94
CA CYS A 291 -6.16 2.71 3.77
C CYS A 291 -6.27 3.13 5.23
N ILE A 292 -6.29 2.17 6.15
CA ILE A 292 -6.45 2.42 7.59
C ILE A 292 -5.47 1.54 8.38
N GLU A 293 -4.56 2.15 9.12
CA GLU A 293 -3.66 1.42 10.05
C GLU A 293 -2.96 0.20 9.43
N ASN A 294 -2.50 0.30 8.18
CA ASN A 294 -1.52 -0.66 7.68
C ASN A 294 -0.11 -0.19 8.06
N TYR A 295 0.80 -1.14 8.18
CA TYR A 295 2.15 -0.90 8.65
C TYR A 295 3.16 -1.49 7.67
N GLU A 296 4.27 -0.78 7.43
CA GLU A 296 5.39 -1.28 6.63
C GLU A 296 6.71 -1.21 7.42
N GLN A 297 7.63 -2.13 7.12
CA GLN A 297 8.94 -2.26 7.78
C GLN A 297 9.95 -2.88 6.82
N ASP A 298 11.18 -2.36 6.73
CA ASP A 298 12.26 -2.88 5.89
C ASP A 298 13.42 -3.54 6.66
N ALA A 299 13.51 -3.33 7.96
CA ALA A 299 14.58 -3.88 8.81
C ALA A 299 14.01 -4.75 9.93
N VAL A 300 14.61 -5.92 10.19
CA VAL A 300 14.14 -6.91 11.18
C VAL A 300 14.16 -6.36 12.63
N ASP A 301 15.03 -5.41 12.91
CA ASP A 301 15.29 -4.84 14.24
C ASP A 301 14.64 -3.47 14.48
N GLU A 302 13.70 -3.07 13.63
CA GLU A 302 12.95 -1.82 13.75
C GLU A 302 11.46 -2.06 14.04
N SER A 303 10.73 -1.00 14.40
CA SER A 303 9.27 -1.04 14.49
C SER A 303 8.66 -0.54 13.19
N ALA A 304 7.59 -1.19 12.74
CA ALA A 304 6.88 -0.79 11.53
C ALA A 304 6.28 0.62 11.63
N ARG A 305 6.23 1.33 10.50
CA ARG A 305 5.62 2.67 10.36
C ARG A 305 4.27 2.58 9.67
N LEU A 306 3.37 3.53 9.93
CA LEU A 306 2.08 3.60 9.24
C LEU A 306 2.24 3.81 7.73
N PHE A 307 1.50 3.05 6.92
CA PHE A 307 1.52 3.07 5.46
C PHE A 307 0.12 2.83 4.83
N PRO A 308 -0.25 3.48 3.71
CA PRO A 308 0.35 4.70 3.19
C PRO A 308 0.40 5.74 4.30
N ALA A 309 1.58 6.35 4.49
CA ALA A 309 1.65 7.44 5.44
C ALA A 309 0.64 8.48 4.95
N ARG A 310 -0.14 9.07 5.87
CA ARG A 310 -0.91 10.28 5.56
C ARG A 310 0.02 11.15 4.74
N ASN A 311 -0.37 11.51 3.51
CA ASN A 311 0.41 12.43 2.68
C ASN A 311 0.93 13.49 3.64
N PRO A 312 2.24 13.51 3.93
CA PRO A 312 2.78 14.61 4.66
C PRO A 312 2.63 15.73 3.64
N SER A 313 1.51 16.44 3.71
CA SER A 313 1.52 17.84 3.37
C SER A 313 2.55 18.40 4.35
N VAL A 314 3.81 18.39 3.88
CA VAL A 314 5.09 18.69 4.51
C VAL A 314 5.87 17.50 5.12
N PRO A 315 6.70 16.78 4.34
CA PRO A 315 8.00 16.33 4.83
C PRO A 315 8.90 17.56 5.07
N VAL A 316 9.71 17.51 6.12
CA VAL A 316 10.63 18.57 6.55
C VAL A 316 11.67 18.86 5.46
N GLY A 317 11.32 19.79 4.59
CA GLY A 317 12.14 20.47 3.59
C GLY A 317 11.48 21.82 3.38
N ILE A 318 12.20 22.90 3.71
CA ILE A 318 11.59 24.22 3.86
C ILE A 318 11.19 24.82 2.50
N ASP A 319 9.97 24.55 2.04
CA ASP A 319 9.44 25.10 0.79
C ASP A 319 8.79 26.49 0.97
N GLU A 320 8.75 27.27 -0.10
CA GLU A 320 8.22 28.64 -0.10
C GLU A 320 6.76 28.70 0.37
N GLY A 321 6.45 29.61 1.32
CA GLY A 321 5.14 29.77 1.93
C GLY A 321 4.97 29.10 3.30
N GLU A 322 5.93 28.29 3.75
CA GLU A 322 5.93 27.61 5.04
C GLU A 322 5.96 28.62 6.22
N PHE A 323 5.15 28.35 7.24
CA PHE A 323 5.15 29.09 8.50
C PHE A 323 6.15 28.49 9.50
N ILE A 324 7.18 29.26 9.87
CA ILE A 324 8.15 28.87 10.89
C ILE A 324 7.74 29.45 12.24
N PRO A 325 7.45 28.63 13.27
CA PRO A 325 7.15 29.14 14.60
C PRO A 325 8.25 30.08 15.11
N GLY A 326 7.88 31.30 15.49
CA GLY A 326 8.81 32.33 15.96
C GLY A 326 9.34 33.25 14.87
N LEU A 327 9.45 32.81 13.61
CA LEU A 327 9.92 33.63 12.49
C LEU A 327 8.79 34.13 11.57
N GLY A 328 7.75 33.32 11.32
CA GLY A 328 6.63 33.65 10.44
C GLY A 328 6.66 32.88 9.10
N HIS A 329 5.81 33.30 8.16
CA HIS A 329 5.73 32.76 6.81
C HIS A 329 6.97 33.14 5.98
N ARG A 330 7.64 32.17 5.36
CA ARG A 330 8.83 32.38 4.54
C ARG A 330 8.50 32.62 3.07
N VAL A 331 9.17 33.58 2.44
CA VAL A 331 9.15 33.78 0.97
C VAL A 331 10.56 34.11 0.50
N SER A 332 10.99 33.47 -0.58
CA SER A 332 12.30 33.71 -1.21
C SER A 332 12.13 34.19 -2.65
N LYS A 333 13.09 34.97 -3.16
CA LYS A 333 13.20 35.36 -4.57
C LYS A 333 14.67 35.38 -4.96
N ALA A 334 15.05 34.51 -5.90
CA ALA A 334 16.35 34.59 -6.55
C ALA A 334 16.35 35.68 -7.62
N LEU A 335 17.35 36.56 -7.57
CA LEU A 335 17.59 37.60 -8.57
C LEU A 335 18.93 37.38 -9.25
N ALA A 336 18.90 37.30 -10.58
CA ALA A 336 20.09 37.47 -11.41
C ALA A 336 20.32 38.97 -11.65
N LEU A 337 21.47 39.47 -11.21
CA LEU A 337 21.90 40.85 -11.41
C LEU A 337 22.50 40.94 -12.83
N THR A 338 21.67 41.23 -13.84
CA THR A 338 22.11 41.21 -15.25
C THR A 338 22.54 42.59 -15.75
N GLN A 339 23.62 42.65 -16.52
CA GLN A 339 24.07 43.87 -17.20
C GLN A 339 23.01 44.36 -18.19
N GLY A 340 22.55 45.60 -18.04
CA GLY A 340 21.53 46.20 -18.92
C GLY A 340 20.09 45.76 -18.63
N ALA A 341 19.85 45.06 -17.52
CA ALA A 341 18.50 44.94 -16.96
C ALA A 341 17.98 46.32 -16.53
N SER A 342 16.66 46.44 -16.37
CA SER A 342 16.04 47.61 -15.71
C SER A 342 16.79 47.88 -14.39
N PRO A 343 17.12 49.14 -14.05
CA PRO A 343 17.80 49.48 -12.80
C PRO A 343 16.99 49.14 -11.55
N SER A 344 15.80 48.58 -11.72
CA SER A 344 14.98 48.01 -10.66
C SER A 344 14.38 46.67 -11.06
N GLN A 345 14.36 45.72 -10.12
CA GLN A 345 13.77 44.39 -10.25
C GLN A 345 12.78 44.14 -9.11
N ASP A 346 11.56 43.75 -9.43
CA ASP A 346 10.53 43.45 -8.44
C ASP A 346 10.92 42.17 -7.69
N ILE A 347 10.88 42.21 -6.35
CA ILE A 347 11.23 41.07 -5.51
C ILE A 347 10.04 40.44 -4.83
N PHE A 348 9.15 41.26 -4.26
CA PHE A 348 7.99 40.79 -3.51
C PHE A 348 6.77 41.66 -3.78
N THR A 349 5.62 41.02 -3.96
CA THR A 349 4.31 41.70 -3.91
C THR A 349 3.71 41.45 -2.53
N VAL A 350 3.41 42.52 -1.81
CA VAL A 350 2.80 42.51 -0.47
C VAL A 350 1.35 42.93 -0.61
N THR A 351 0.42 42.01 -0.36
CA THR A 351 -1.01 42.28 -0.23
C THR A 351 -1.37 42.42 1.23
N GLY A 352 -2.12 43.46 1.58
CA GLY A 352 -2.50 43.76 2.95
C GLY A 352 -1.34 44.27 3.81
N GLN A 353 -1.47 44.19 5.14
CA GLN A 353 -0.41 44.55 6.10
C GLN A 353 0.27 43.33 6.70
N VAL A 354 1.61 43.36 6.74
CA VAL A 354 2.45 42.31 7.32
C VAL A 354 3.49 42.90 8.28
N LEU A 355 3.88 42.10 9.26
CA LEU A 355 5.04 42.36 10.11
C LEU A 355 6.21 41.49 9.65
N ILE A 356 7.20 42.08 8.99
CA ILE A 356 8.43 41.38 8.60
C ILE A 356 9.31 41.25 9.84
N ASN A 357 9.65 40.01 10.18
CA ASN A 357 10.40 39.66 11.38
C ASN A 357 11.87 39.34 11.08
N LEU A 358 12.16 38.94 9.84
CA LEU A 358 13.51 38.68 9.34
C LEU A 358 13.51 38.92 7.84
N PHE A 359 14.53 39.59 7.32
CA PHE A 359 14.74 39.76 5.89
C PHE A 359 16.25 39.75 5.61
N ILE A 360 16.69 38.76 4.84
CA ILE A 360 18.08 38.54 4.47
C ILE A 360 18.27 38.51 2.95
N GLY A 361 19.49 38.83 2.52
CA GLY A 361 19.99 38.57 1.17
C GLY A 361 21.21 37.66 1.24
N GLU A 362 21.28 36.65 0.37
CA GLU A 362 22.46 35.81 0.22
C GLU A 362 23.02 35.93 -1.19
N VAL A 363 24.31 36.23 -1.31
CA VAL A 363 25.02 36.17 -2.59
C VAL A 363 25.11 34.71 -3.05
N THR A 364 24.31 34.32 -4.04
CA THR A 364 24.28 32.95 -4.57
C THR A 364 25.21 32.76 -5.75
N THR A 365 25.65 33.84 -6.39
CA THR A 365 26.77 33.83 -7.33
C THR A 365 27.66 35.04 -7.07
N ALA A 366 28.97 34.83 -6.96
CA ALA A 366 29.93 35.84 -6.54
C ALA A 366 29.83 37.10 -7.41
N ILE A 367 29.75 38.25 -6.75
CA ILE A 367 29.79 39.57 -7.38
C ILE A 367 31.27 39.89 -7.56
N THR A 368 31.74 40.07 -8.80
CA THR A 368 33.17 40.20 -9.07
C THR A 368 33.49 41.38 -10.00
N ASN A 369 34.58 42.09 -9.69
CA ASN A 369 35.12 43.24 -10.42
C ASN A 369 34.15 44.42 -10.57
N VAL A 370 33.18 44.55 -9.66
CA VAL A 370 32.17 45.62 -9.68
C VAL A 370 31.82 46.03 -8.24
N SER A 371 31.60 47.33 -8.06
CA SER A 371 30.90 47.91 -6.91
C SER A 371 29.50 48.32 -7.38
N ILE A 372 28.46 47.78 -6.76
CA ILE A 372 27.07 48.13 -7.05
C ILE A 372 26.41 48.72 -5.81
N ASP A 373 25.61 49.76 -6.02
CA ASP A 373 24.75 50.33 -5.00
C ASP A 373 23.40 49.61 -5.06
N VAL A 374 23.00 49.02 -3.94
CA VAL A 374 21.75 48.27 -3.78
C VAL A 374 20.83 49.00 -2.80
N THR A 375 19.57 49.16 -3.19
CA THR A 375 18.51 49.73 -2.36
C THR A 375 17.24 48.91 -2.50
N LEU A 376 16.67 48.44 -1.40
CA LEU A 376 15.34 47.84 -1.36
C LEU A 376 14.31 48.94 -1.07
N GLN A 377 13.32 49.11 -1.94
CA GLN A 377 12.33 50.18 -1.81
C GLN A 377 10.92 49.73 -2.19
N VAL A 378 9.93 50.52 -1.77
CA VAL A 378 8.55 50.38 -2.27
C VAL A 378 8.46 51.01 -3.66
N LYS A 379 8.18 50.20 -4.68
CA LYS A 379 8.25 50.59 -6.10
C LYS A 379 7.39 51.80 -6.48
N THR A 380 6.16 51.86 -5.96
CA THR A 380 5.20 52.90 -6.37
C THR A 380 5.50 54.26 -5.74
N SER A 381 6.03 54.26 -4.52
CA SER A 381 6.22 55.48 -3.71
C SER A 381 7.69 55.89 -3.56
N GLY A 382 8.64 55.00 -3.86
CA GLY A 382 10.08 55.26 -3.77
C GLY A 382 10.58 55.37 -2.33
N GLU A 383 9.88 54.78 -1.36
CA GLU A 383 10.32 54.78 0.03
C GLU A 383 11.32 53.65 0.27
N ASP A 384 12.53 54.03 0.66
CA ASP A 384 13.61 53.09 0.97
C ASP A 384 13.35 52.33 2.26
N LEU A 385 13.64 51.03 2.25
CA LEU A 385 13.60 50.17 3.44
C LEU A 385 14.91 50.22 4.25
N HIS A 386 16.00 50.70 3.63
CA HIS A 386 17.33 50.90 4.20
C HIS A 386 18.09 51.94 3.38
N ALA A 387 19.13 52.56 3.96
CA ALA A 387 20.02 53.43 3.22
C ALA A 387 20.88 52.62 2.23
N ILE A 388 21.30 53.27 1.14
CA ILE A 388 22.10 52.65 0.06
C ILE A 388 23.22 51.76 0.63
N THR A 389 23.25 50.51 0.18
CA THR A 389 24.29 49.54 0.54
C THR A 389 25.19 49.29 -0.66
N ILE A 390 26.49 49.45 -0.45
CA ILE A 390 27.49 49.13 -1.47
C ILE A 390 27.84 47.65 -1.34
N ILE A 391 27.67 46.89 -2.43
CA ILE A 391 28.14 45.52 -2.54
C ILE A 391 29.38 45.52 -3.45
N ASP A 392 30.53 45.11 -2.91
CA ASP A 392 31.84 45.26 -3.55
C ASP A 392 32.64 43.95 -3.51
N ASN A 393 32.68 43.25 -4.64
CA ASN A 393 33.46 42.01 -4.80
C ASN A 393 33.08 40.86 -3.85
N ASP A 394 31.81 40.79 -3.44
CA ASP A 394 31.34 39.82 -2.46
C ASP A 394 31.27 38.39 -3.02
N GLY A 395 31.85 37.43 -2.26
CA GLY A 395 31.84 36.02 -2.60
C GLY A 395 30.50 35.33 -2.34
N VAL A 396 30.33 34.12 -2.89
CA VAL A 396 29.16 33.26 -2.62
C VAL A 396 29.01 32.99 -1.13
N GLY A 397 27.77 33.06 -0.65
CA GLY A 397 27.38 32.88 0.75
C GLY A 397 27.57 34.14 1.60
N THR A 398 27.90 35.29 1.00
CA THR A 398 27.91 36.56 1.73
C THR A 398 26.48 36.94 2.12
N LEU A 399 26.26 37.22 3.40
CA LEU A 399 24.93 37.47 3.97
C LEU A 399 24.70 38.94 4.28
N TYR A 400 23.53 39.40 3.87
CA TYR A 400 22.96 40.72 4.10
C TYR A 400 21.73 40.60 4.96
N TYR A 401 21.49 41.59 5.80
CA TYR A 401 20.42 41.62 6.75
C TYR A 401 19.80 43.02 6.81
N LEU A 402 18.47 43.07 6.80
CA LEU A 402 17.72 44.31 6.94
C LEU A 402 17.39 44.55 8.42
N ASP A 403 17.92 45.63 8.99
CA ASP A 403 17.82 45.93 10.44
C ASP A 403 16.55 46.67 10.86
N GLY A 404 15.77 47.13 9.89
CA GLY A 404 14.53 47.86 10.08
C GLY A 404 14.71 49.36 10.36
N ASP A 405 15.92 49.91 10.19
CA ASP A 405 16.17 51.35 10.17
C ASP A 405 16.39 51.85 8.72
N PRO A 406 15.44 52.60 8.13
CA PRO A 406 15.58 53.16 6.78
C PRO A 406 16.80 54.06 6.59
N ALA A 407 17.40 54.59 7.66
CA ALA A 407 18.60 55.42 7.59
C ALA A 407 19.92 54.62 7.62
N SER A 408 19.84 53.32 7.87
CA SER A 408 20.98 52.42 8.03
C SER A 408 21.22 51.60 6.77
N ALA A 409 22.47 51.34 6.40
CA ALA A 409 22.76 50.38 5.34
C ALA A 409 22.49 48.94 5.85
N LEU A 410 22.34 47.98 4.93
CA LEU A 410 22.21 46.57 5.31
C LEU A 410 23.36 46.15 6.24
N ASN A 411 23.09 45.18 7.12
CA ASN A 411 23.97 44.79 8.23
C ASN A 411 24.29 45.93 9.22
N GLY A 412 23.45 46.97 9.29
CA GLY A 412 23.68 48.09 10.19
C GLY A 412 24.91 48.94 9.81
N GLY A 413 25.31 48.91 8.53
CA GLY A 413 26.57 49.50 8.05
C GLY A 413 27.83 48.72 8.42
N VAL A 414 27.72 47.54 9.03
CA VAL A 414 28.86 46.63 9.26
C VAL A 414 29.18 45.90 7.97
N ALA A 415 30.48 45.74 7.67
CA ALA A 415 30.94 45.02 6.49
C ALA A 415 30.38 43.58 6.48
N PRO A 416 29.79 43.12 5.36
CA PRO A 416 29.20 41.79 5.27
C PRO A 416 30.27 40.70 5.33
N LEU A 417 29.91 39.53 5.85
CA LEU A 417 30.80 38.36 5.94
C LEU A 417 30.16 37.17 5.21
N THR A 418 31.02 36.25 4.74
CA THR A 418 30.55 34.96 4.24
C THR A 418 29.99 34.12 5.38
N LYS A 419 28.79 33.56 5.17
CA LYS A 419 28.07 32.66 6.07
C LYS A 419 27.59 33.29 7.38
N VAL A 420 27.81 34.59 7.61
CA VAL A 420 27.43 35.29 8.82
C VAL A 420 26.95 36.71 8.48
N ALA A 421 25.70 37.03 8.81
CA ALA A 421 25.23 38.42 8.85
C ALA A 421 25.57 39.05 10.22
N GLY A 422 26.05 40.28 10.24
CA GLY A 422 26.40 41.01 11.46
C GLY A 422 25.62 42.31 11.60
N PHE A 423 25.46 42.80 12.82
CA PHE A 423 24.93 44.14 13.12
C PHE A 423 25.71 44.74 14.30
N PRO A 424 25.86 46.08 14.38
CA PRO A 424 26.54 46.71 15.49
C PRO A 424 25.68 46.61 16.76
N THR A 425 26.33 46.45 17.92
CA THR A 425 25.69 46.20 19.22
C THR A 425 24.71 47.29 19.70
N ALA A 426 24.55 48.39 18.96
CA ALA A 426 23.68 49.52 19.29
C ALA A 426 22.36 49.57 18.50
N SER A 427 22.25 48.83 17.38
CA SER A 427 21.03 48.78 16.55
C SER A 427 20.25 47.52 16.92
N GLY A 428 19.09 47.68 17.57
CA GLY A 428 18.20 46.54 17.81
C GLY A 428 17.68 45.97 16.49
N ASN A 429 17.41 44.67 16.44
CA ASN A 429 16.62 44.08 15.36
C ASN A 429 15.18 44.63 15.45
N ASN A 430 14.82 45.52 14.52
CA ASN A 430 13.48 46.07 14.46
C ASN A 430 12.66 45.34 13.40
N SER A 431 11.54 44.77 13.81
CA SER A 431 10.54 44.27 12.85
C SER A 431 10.00 45.42 12.00
N ILE A 432 9.74 45.15 10.73
CA ILE A 432 9.24 46.17 9.79
C ILE A 432 7.74 45.95 9.57
N LEU A 433 6.95 46.99 9.78
CA LEU A 433 5.56 47.02 9.35
C LEU A 433 5.52 47.41 7.86
N LEU A 434 5.08 46.50 7.00
CA LEU A 434 5.03 46.75 5.55
C LEU A 434 3.66 46.39 4.99
N GLY A 435 3.18 47.19 4.05
CA GLY A 435 1.95 46.91 3.30
C GLY A 435 0.87 47.98 3.44
N LEU A 436 -0.21 47.79 2.68
CA LEU A 436 -1.34 48.71 2.59
C LEU A 436 -2.62 47.94 2.94
N ALA A 437 -3.34 48.36 3.99
CA ALA A 437 -4.56 47.68 4.44
C ALA A 437 -5.57 47.58 3.29
N GLY A 438 -5.99 46.36 2.95
CA GLY A 438 -6.91 46.10 1.83
C GLY A 438 -6.37 46.44 0.43
N GLY A 439 -5.08 46.73 0.28
CA GLY A 439 -4.42 47.03 -1.00
C GLY A 439 -3.18 46.17 -1.22
N SER A 440 -2.39 46.50 -2.24
CA SER A 440 -1.12 45.82 -2.53
C SER A 440 -0.02 46.82 -2.88
N LEU A 441 1.22 46.49 -2.52
CA LEU A 441 2.42 47.19 -2.97
C LEU A 441 3.47 46.19 -3.48
N THR A 442 4.45 46.69 -4.21
CA THR A 442 5.58 45.89 -4.69
C THR A 442 6.87 46.44 -4.08
N VAL A 443 7.67 45.55 -3.49
CA VAL A 443 9.05 45.84 -3.11
C VAL A 443 9.93 45.50 -4.30
N GLU A 444 10.84 46.41 -4.64
CA GLU A 444 11.84 46.22 -5.69
C GLU A 444 13.25 46.37 -5.13
N ASN A 445 14.19 45.70 -5.79
CA ASN A 445 15.63 45.89 -5.63
C ASN A 445 16.11 46.86 -6.72
N VAL A 446 16.55 48.04 -6.31
CA VAL A 446 17.14 49.06 -7.18
C VAL A 446 18.66 48.93 -7.14
N ILE A 447 19.26 48.88 -8.32
CA ILE A 447 20.69 48.66 -8.50
C ILE A 447 21.25 49.83 -9.32
N VAL A 448 22.24 50.54 -8.76
CA VAL A 448 23.04 51.54 -9.49
C VAL A 448 24.47 51.03 -9.64
N GLY A 449 24.90 50.84 -10.88
CA GLY A 449 26.18 50.22 -11.23
C GLY A 449 26.02 49.26 -12.42
N THR A 450 27.11 48.59 -12.80
CA THR A 450 27.13 47.67 -13.95
C THR A 450 27.53 46.27 -13.49
N PRO A 451 26.63 45.49 -12.86
CA PRO A 451 26.93 44.11 -12.45
C PRO A 451 27.29 43.22 -13.64
N ALA A 452 28.00 42.13 -13.40
CA ALA A 452 28.27 41.12 -14.43
C ALA A 452 27.06 40.18 -14.59
N ASN A 453 26.83 39.65 -15.80
CA ASN A 453 25.66 38.79 -16.12
C ASN A 453 25.53 37.49 -15.30
N SER A 454 26.53 37.14 -14.51
CA SER A 454 26.55 35.97 -13.64
C SER A 454 26.19 36.29 -12.19
N ASP A 455 26.19 37.55 -11.77
CA ASP A 455 26.06 37.94 -10.38
C ASP A 455 24.63 37.65 -9.88
N ALA A 456 24.46 37.13 -8.67
CA ALA A 456 23.13 36.78 -8.16
C ALA A 456 23.00 36.91 -6.64
N ILE A 457 21.83 37.40 -6.21
CA ILE A 457 21.43 37.47 -4.80
C ILE A 457 20.05 36.83 -4.64
N THR A 458 19.89 36.01 -3.62
CA THR A 458 18.58 35.50 -3.19
C THR A 458 18.11 36.26 -1.98
N TRP A 459 16.99 36.95 -2.11
CA TRP A 459 16.30 37.65 -1.04
C TRP A 459 15.33 36.70 -0.35
N THR A 460 15.33 36.63 0.97
CA THR A 460 14.38 35.82 1.75
C THR A 460 13.84 36.65 2.91
N LEU A 461 12.51 36.66 3.07
CA LEU A 461 11.86 37.28 4.21
C LEU A 461 10.96 36.31 4.95
N TRP A 462 10.72 36.62 6.22
CA TRP A 462 9.75 35.97 7.10
C TRP A 462 8.81 37.00 7.67
N TYR A 463 7.50 36.72 7.63
CA TYR A 463 6.49 37.68 8.07
C TYR A 463 5.32 37.06 8.82
N TYR A 464 4.70 37.85 9.68
CA TYR A 464 3.38 37.58 10.24
C TYR A 464 2.31 38.39 9.51
N LYS A 465 1.16 37.75 9.26
CA LYS A 465 -0.03 38.43 8.74
C LYS A 465 -0.63 39.28 9.84
N LEU A 466 -0.92 40.55 9.56
CA LEU A 466 -1.62 41.44 10.49
C LEU A 466 -3.12 41.56 10.16
N GLU A 467 -3.53 41.05 9.00
CA GLU A 467 -4.93 40.88 8.61
C GLU A 467 -5.12 39.58 7.82
N ALA A 468 -6.36 39.08 7.77
CA ALA A 468 -6.67 37.76 7.21
C ALA A 468 -6.32 37.65 5.71
N SER A 469 -6.45 38.75 4.96
CA SER A 469 -6.12 38.84 3.54
C SER A 469 -4.62 39.06 3.27
N ALA A 470 -3.79 39.24 4.30
CA ALA A 470 -2.39 39.57 4.09
C ALA A 470 -1.60 38.38 3.52
N LEU A 471 -0.75 38.67 2.54
CA LEU A 471 0.11 37.69 1.88
C LEU A 471 1.30 38.40 1.23
N VAL A 472 2.47 37.79 1.32
CA VAL A 472 3.64 38.15 0.50
C VAL A 472 3.90 37.05 -0.50
N VAL A 473 4.15 37.41 -1.76
CA VAL A 473 4.55 36.48 -2.83
C VAL A 473 5.79 37.01 -3.53
N ALA A 474 6.62 36.12 -4.06
CA ALA A 474 7.70 36.48 -4.98
C ALA A 474 7.12 37.17 -6.22
N ALA A 475 7.64 38.35 -6.58
CA ALA A 475 7.11 39.17 -7.68
C ALA A 475 7.60 38.72 -9.07
#